data_AF-A0A7K4WKK0-F1
#
_entry.id   AF-A0A7K4WKK0-F1
#
_cell.length_a   1.000
_cell.length_b   1.000
_cell.length_c   1.000
_cell.angle_alpha   90.00
_cell.angle_beta   90.00
_cell.angle_gamma   90.00
#
_symmetry.space_group_name_H-M   'P 1'
#
loop_
_entity.id
_entity.type
_entity.pdbx_description
1 polymer ?
#
loop_
_entity_poly.entity_id
_entity_poly.type
_entity_poly.pdbx_seq_one_letter_code
_entity_poly.pdbx_strand_id
1 'polypeptide(L)'
;EEEEEEEEEGSESSSPPVPYQMKPPPEGCCTTDGFCQAGKDLRLVSISNEHIEVPSGFLLVGAKSPNLPDHLLVCAVDKRFLPDDNGRNALLGFSGNCVGCGKKGFCYFTEFSNHINLKLTTQPKKQKHLKYYLVRNAQGALTKGSIICWKG
;
A
#
# COMPACT_ATOMS: atom_id res chain seq x y z
N GLU A 1 -25.09 40.07 13.63
CA GLU A 1 -24.56 38.85 14.24
C GLU A 1 -23.58 38.29 13.21
N GLU A 2 -22.50 39.05 13.00
CA GLU A 2 -21.16 38.85 13.61
C GLU A 2 -20.44 37.73 12.83
N GLU A 3 -19.76 38.03 11.72
CA GLU A 3 -18.37 38.52 11.65
C GLU A 3 -17.44 37.84 12.66
N GLU A 4 -16.55 36.98 12.15
CA GLU A 4 -15.12 37.07 12.42
C GLU A 4 -14.37 36.29 11.32
N GLU A 5 -13.84 37.06 10.38
CA GLU A 5 -12.66 36.70 9.60
C GLU A 5 -11.47 36.64 10.56
N GLU A 6 -10.70 35.55 10.53
CA GLU A 6 -9.29 35.60 10.90
C GLU A 6 -8.49 35.01 9.74
N GLU A 7 -8.15 35.89 8.79
CA GLU A 7 -6.80 35.85 8.23
C GLU A 7 -5.84 36.31 9.33
N GLU A 8 -4.69 35.64 9.47
CA GLU A 8 -3.36 36.27 9.56
C GLU A 8 -2.30 35.18 9.84
N GLU A 9 -1.30 35.18 8.96
CA GLU A 9 0.12 35.12 9.30
C GLU A 9 0.72 33.84 9.91
N GLY A 10 1.62 33.24 9.10
CA GLY A 10 3.03 33.20 9.47
C GLY A 10 3.37 32.60 10.83
N SER A 11 3.35 31.27 10.94
CA SER A 11 4.16 30.58 11.94
C SER A 11 4.68 29.28 11.35
N GLU A 12 5.95 29.31 10.92
CA GLU A 12 6.76 28.13 10.64
C GLU A 12 6.98 27.37 11.96
N SER A 13 5.93 26.70 12.43
CA SER A 13 6.00 25.83 13.60
C SER A 13 6.88 24.64 13.25
N SER A 14 8.11 24.67 13.72
CA SER A 14 9.04 23.53 13.74
C SER A 14 8.61 22.48 14.78
N SER A 15 7.31 22.15 14.81
CA SER A 15 6.81 21.04 15.60
C SER A 15 7.22 19.74 14.90
N PRO A 16 7.83 18.77 15.61
CA PRO A 16 8.08 17.46 15.02
C PRO A 16 6.73 16.90 14.53
N PRO A 17 6.68 16.29 13.33
CA PRO A 17 5.43 15.77 12.80
C PRO A 17 4.84 14.77 13.80
N VAL A 18 3.56 14.95 14.14
CA VAL A 18 2.85 14.05 15.05
C VAL A 18 3.03 12.61 14.53
N PRO A 19 3.55 11.68 15.35
CA PRO A 19 3.70 10.29 14.95
C PRO A 19 2.37 9.74 14.47
N TYR A 20 2.37 9.09 13.32
CA TYR A 20 1.14 8.48 12.81
C TYR A 20 0.75 7.32 13.72
N GLN A 21 -0.33 7.48 14.48
CA GLN A 21 -0.91 6.42 15.28
C GLN A 21 -1.86 5.58 14.42
N MET A 22 -1.45 4.34 14.11
CA MET A 22 -2.34 3.36 13.51
C MET A 22 -3.39 2.93 14.54
N LYS A 23 -4.65 2.83 14.11
CA LYS A 23 -5.69 2.18 14.93
C LYS A 23 -5.21 0.76 15.26
N PRO A 24 -5.30 0.31 16.53
CA PRO A 24 -4.92 -1.03 16.89
C PRO A 24 -5.71 -2.05 16.03
N PRO A 25 -5.07 -3.15 15.59
CA PRO A 25 -5.78 -4.25 14.93
C PRO A 25 -6.90 -4.79 15.83
N PRO A 26 -8.01 -5.30 15.27
CA PRO A 26 -9.03 -6.00 16.05
C PRO A 26 -8.40 -7.17 16.84
N GLU A 27 -8.96 -7.48 18.00
CA GLU A 27 -8.49 -8.61 18.82
C GLU A 27 -8.53 -9.92 18.02
N GLY A 28 -7.49 -10.75 18.20
CA GLY A 28 -7.35 -12.03 17.49
C GLY A 28 -6.85 -11.93 16.04
N CYS A 29 -6.63 -10.73 15.49
CA CYS A 29 -6.02 -10.56 14.17
C CYS A 29 -4.50 -10.79 14.21
N CYS A 30 -3.95 -11.35 13.14
CA CYS A 30 -2.50 -11.44 12.95
C CYS A 30 -1.89 -10.03 12.85
N THR A 31 -0.76 -9.82 13.52
CA THR A 31 -0.01 -8.55 13.52
C THR A 31 1.45 -8.72 13.05
N THR A 32 1.76 -9.90 12.51
CA THR A 32 3.10 -10.29 12.07
C THR A 32 3.46 -9.58 10.77
N ASP A 33 4.65 -8.97 10.73
CA ASP A 33 5.16 -8.34 9.52
C ASP A 33 5.24 -9.37 8.38
N GLY A 34 4.75 -8.99 7.21
CA GLY A 34 4.71 -9.87 6.04
C GLY A 34 3.44 -10.69 5.88
N PHE A 35 2.54 -10.65 6.86
CA PHE A 35 1.26 -11.36 6.83
C PHE A 35 0.10 -10.36 6.88
N CYS A 36 -1.03 -10.70 6.25
CA CYS A 36 -2.27 -9.95 6.47
C CYS A 36 -2.90 -10.28 7.83
N GLN A 37 -3.89 -9.50 8.25
CA GLN A 37 -4.63 -9.71 9.50
C GLN A 37 -5.31 -11.07 9.63
N ALA A 38 -5.57 -11.78 8.52
CA ALA A 38 -6.08 -13.15 8.53
C ALA A 38 -4.97 -14.22 8.63
N GLY A 39 -3.72 -13.83 8.88
CA GLY A 39 -2.59 -14.75 9.04
C GLY A 39 -2.04 -15.35 7.74
N LYS A 40 -2.40 -14.78 6.58
CA LYS A 40 -1.90 -15.23 5.27
C LYS A 40 -0.62 -14.49 4.90
N ASP A 41 0.41 -15.22 4.51
CA ASP A 41 1.69 -14.67 4.07
C ASP A 41 1.51 -13.91 2.75
N LEU A 42 2.11 -12.72 2.67
CA LEU A 42 2.04 -11.85 1.50
C LEU A 42 3.41 -11.65 0.85
N ARG A 43 4.48 -12.22 1.42
CA ARG A 43 5.83 -12.04 0.90
C ARG A 43 5.91 -12.68 -0.48
N LEU A 44 6.45 -11.94 -1.44
CA LEU A 44 6.62 -12.40 -2.83
C LEU A 44 7.34 -13.76 -2.89
N VAL A 45 8.36 -13.96 -2.06
CA VAL A 45 9.10 -15.22 -1.99
C VAL A 45 8.21 -16.41 -1.60
N SER A 46 7.24 -16.20 -0.71
CA SER A 46 6.32 -17.24 -0.24
C SER A 46 5.23 -17.55 -1.26
N ILE A 47 4.66 -16.51 -1.90
CA ILE A 47 3.49 -16.68 -2.77
C ILE A 47 3.83 -16.68 -4.27
N SER A 48 5.11 -16.69 -4.64
CA SER A 48 5.57 -16.58 -6.03
C SER A 48 4.96 -17.62 -6.97
N ASN A 49 4.77 -18.85 -6.48
CA ASN A 49 4.21 -19.95 -7.27
C ASN A 49 2.69 -20.11 -7.12
N GLU A 50 2.03 -19.27 -6.31
CA GLU A 50 0.60 -19.38 -6.07
C GLU A 50 -0.22 -18.90 -7.27
N HIS A 51 -1.38 -19.54 -7.47
CA HIS A 51 -2.36 -19.08 -8.44
C HIS A 51 -3.20 -17.96 -7.81
N ILE A 52 -2.79 -16.72 -8.06
CA ILE A 52 -3.51 -15.52 -7.62
C ILE A 52 -4.46 -15.08 -8.73
N GLU A 53 -5.76 -15.13 -8.47
CA GLU A 53 -6.77 -14.54 -9.35
C GLU A 53 -6.74 -13.01 -9.25
N VAL A 54 -6.45 -12.35 -10.36
CA VAL A 54 -6.41 -10.88 -10.43
C VAL A 54 -7.67 -10.38 -11.12
N PRO A 55 -8.55 -9.63 -10.42
CA PRO A 55 -9.75 -9.06 -11.04
C PRO A 55 -9.41 -8.16 -12.23
N SER A 56 -10.32 -8.08 -13.21
CA SER A 56 -10.15 -7.18 -14.35
C SER A 56 -9.92 -5.75 -13.89
N GLY A 57 -8.92 -5.08 -14.48
CA GLY A 57 -8.52 -3.73 -14.12
C GLY A 57 -7.57 -3.64 -12.92
N PHE A 58 -7.24 -4.74 -12.24
CA PHE A 58 -6.23 -4.76 -11.17
C PHE A 58 -4.88 -5.25 -11.69
N LEU A 59 -3.82 -4.80 -11.03
CA LEU A 59 -2.44 -5.24 -11.24
C LEU A 59 -1.83 -5.70 -9.93
N LEU A 60 -0.92 -6.67 -10.01
CA LEU A 60 -0.10 -7.08 -8.87
C LEU A 60 1.08 -6.12 -8.71
N VAL A 61 1.26 -5.61 -7.50
CA VAL A 61 2.32 -4.68 -7.14
C VAL A 61 3.04 -5.14 -5.88
N GLY A 62 4.34 -4.83 -5.80
CA GLY A 62 5.19 -5.07 -4.66
C GLY A 62 5.28 -3.83 -3.78
N ALA A 63 4.84 -3.97 -2.53
CA ALA A 63 5.00 -2.96 -1.48
C ALA A 63 6.27 -3.22 -0.64
N LYS A 64 7.03 -2.17 -0.35
CA LYS A 64 8.16 -2.23 0.59
C LYS A 64 7.71 -1.93 2.01
N SER A 65 8.10 -2.80 2.94
CA SER A 65 7.97 -2.57 4.38
C SER A 65 9.29 -2.08 4.98
N PRO A 66 9.28 -1.02 5.81
CA PRO A 66 10.47 -0.63 6.58
C PRO A 66 11.00 -1.75 7.48
N ASN A 67 10.12 -2.61 7.99
CA ASN A 67 10.48 -3.71 8.89
C ASN A 67 10.97 -4.97 8.17
N LEU A 68 10.78 -5.04 6.84
CA LEU A 68 11.19 -6.18 6.01
C LEU A 68 11.91 -5.68 4.75
N PRO A 69 13.12 -5.11 4.87
CA PRO A 69 13.82 -4.45 3.76
C PRO A 69 14.10 -5.38 2.57
N ASP A 70 14.28 -6.67 2.85
CA ASP A 70 14.63 -7.70 1.85
C ASP A 70 13.40 -8.36 1.20
N HIS A 71 12.19 -8.03 1.66
CA HIS A 71 10.96 -8.64 1.17
C HIS A 71 10.02 -7.61 0.53
N LEU A 72 9.32 -8.06 -0.52
CA LEU A 72 8.19 -7.34 -1.11
C LEU A 72 6.89 -8.00 -0.66
N LEU A 73 5.92 -7.20 -0.24
CA LEU A 73 4.56 -7.66 0.01
C LEU A 73 3.74 -7.53 -1.26
N VAL A 74 3.07 -8.59 -1.67
CA VAL A 74 2.26 -8.61 -2.88
C VAL A 74 0.88 -8.03 -2.58
N CYS A 75 0.43 -7.12 -3.43
CA CYS A 75 -0.87 -6.46 -3.32
C CYS A 75 -1.53 -6.44 -4.70
N ALA A 76 -2.86 -6.54 -4.76
CA ALA A 76 -3.60 -6.25 -5.98
C ALA A 76 -4.16 -4.83 -5.89
N VAL A 77 -3.86 -3.97 -6.87
CA VAL A 77 -4.27 -2.56 -6.90
C VAL A 77 -4.92 -2.23 -8.24
N ASP A 78 -6.04 -1.51 -8.22
CA ASP A 78 -6.71 -1.06 -9.44
C ASP A 78 -5.77 -0.12 -10.21
N LYS A 79 -5.57 -0.45 -11.49
CA LYS A 79 -4.61 0.23 -12.36
C LYS A 79 -4.86 1.72 -12.50
N ARG A 80 -6.10 2.19 -12.30
CA ARG A 80 -6.44 3.63 -12.36
C ARG A 80 -5.78 4.42 -11.24
N PHE A 81 -5.40 3.78 -10.13
CA PHE A 81 -4.73 4.42 -9.00
C PHE A 81 -3.20 4.24 -9.05
N LEU A 82 -2.68 3.61 -10.10
CA LEU A 82 -1.26 3.48 -10.40
C LEU A 82 -0.93 4.42 -11.56
N PRO A 83 0.29 4.95 -11.63
CA PRO A 83 0.69 5.78 -12.74
C PRO A 83 0.88 4.93 -14.00
N ASP A 84 0.86 5.58 -15.15
CA ASP A 84 1.34 5.01 -16.40
C ASP A 84 2.88 4.95 -16.46
N ASP A 85 3.43 4.45 -17.57
CA ASP A 85 4.87 4.33 -17.78
C ASP A 85 5.61 5.69 -17.76
N ASN A 86 4.89 6.80 -18.01
CA ASN A 86 5.45 8.15 -17.92
C ASN A 86 5.42 8.72 -16.50
N GLY A 87 4.79 8.00 -15.57
CA GLY A 87 4.60 8.37 -14.18
C GLY A 87 3.38 9.24 -13.92
N ARG A 88 2.43 9.32 -14.86
CA ARG A 88 1.29 10.24 -14.85
C ARG A 88 -0.04 9.49 -14.72
N ASN A 89 -1.16 10.22 -14.69
CA ASN A 89 -2.53 9.70 -14.84
C ASN A 89 -3.03 8.76 -13.73
N ALA A 90 -2.36 8.74 -12.57
CA ALA A 90 -2.88 8.05 -11.39
C ALA A 90 -4.00 8.87 -10.72
N LEU A 91 -5.16 8.27 -10.50
CA LEU A 91 -6.23 8.87 -9.72
C LEU A 91 -5.79 9.10 -8.26
N LEU A 92 -6.34 10.16 -7.68
CA LEU A 92 -6.30 10.40 -6.23
C LEU A 92 -7.07 9.29 -5.51
N GLY A 93 -6.63 8.95 -4.30
CA GLY A 93 -7.19 7.85 -3.51
C GLY A 93 -6.51 6.50 -3.78
N PHE A 94 -7.22 5.42 -3.45
CA PHE A 94 -6.71 4.05 -3.52
C PHE A 94 -7.85 3.06 -3.79
N SER A 95 -7.53 1.96 -4.46
CA SER A 95 -8.40 0.79 -4.51
C SER A 95 -7.53 -0.45 -4.55
N GLY A 96 -7.59 -1.24 -3.48
CA GLY A 96 -6.75 -2.42 -3.31
C GLY A 96 -7.51 -3.62 -2.78
N ASN A 97 -6.96 -4.79 -3.07
CA ASN A 97 -7.41 -6.09 -2.58
C ASN A 97 -6.23 -6.84 -1.96
N CYS A 98 -6.49 -7.54 -0.86
CA CYS A 98 -5.51 -8.39 -0.21
C CYS A 98 -5.44 -9.73 -0.95
N VAL A 99 -4.27 -10.08 -1.49
CA VAL A 99 -4.10 -11.33 -2.24
C VAL A 99 -4.06 -12.56 -1.33
N GLY A 100 -3.63 -12.41 -0.07
CA GLY A 100 -3.53 -13.53 0.85
C GLY A 100 -4.88 -14.02 1.35
N CYS A 101 -5.75 -13.11 1.81
CA CYS A 101 -7.07 -13.46 2.35
C CYS A 101 -8.24 -13.19 1.41
N GLY A 102 -8.00 -12.58 0.25
CA GLY A 102 -9.03 -12.26 -0.75
C GLY A 102 -9.95 -11.09 -0.39
N LYS A 103 -9.78 -10.41 0.77
CA LYS A 103 -10.59 -9.24 1.14
C LYS A 103 -10.41 -8.11 0.11
N LYS A 104 -11.52 -7.55 -0.36
CA LYS A 104 -11.57 -6.57 -1.46
C LYS A 104 -12.11 -5.22 -0.99
N GLY A 105 -11.94 -4.21 -1.83
CA GLY A 105 -12.64 -2.93 -1.69
C GLY A 105 -12.01 -1.97 -0.68
N PHE A 106 -10.70 -2.05 -0.45
CA PHE A 106 -10.01 -1.05 0.37
C PHE A 106 -9.90 0.26 -0.42
N CYS A 107 -10.67 1.27 -0.03
CA CYS A 107 -10.70 2.59 -0.71
C CYS A 107 -9.60 3.55 -0.21
N TYR A 108 -8.97 3.25 0.92
CA TYR A 108 -7.92 4.07 1.52
C TYR A 108 -6.65 3.23 1.74
N PHE A 109 -5.51 3.78 1.34
CA PHE A 109 -4.22 3.10 1.52
C PHE A 109 -3.88 2.90 3.00
N THR A 110 -4.34 3.79 3.87
CA THR A 110 -4.20 3.68 5.33
C THR A 110 -4.86 2.40 5.86
N GLU A 111 -6.12 2.16 5.51
CA GLU A 111 -6.85 0.94 5.89
C GLU A 111 -6.21 -0.31 5.32
N PHE A 112 -5.79 -0.25 4.06
CA PHE A 112 -5.13 -1.37 3.41
C PHE A 112 -3.78 -1.70 4.06
N SER A 113 -2.95 -0.69 4.33
CA SER A 113 -1.66 -0.84 5.00
C SER A 113 -1.80 -1.49 6.37
N ASN A 114 -2.81 -1.10 7.15
CA ASN A 114 -3.14 -1.75 8.42
C ASN A 114 -3.53 -3.21 8.23
N HIS A 115 -4.35 -3.51 7.23
CA HIS A 115 -4.80 -4.87 6.96
C HIS A 115 -3.66 -5.82 6.57
N ILE A 116 -2.66 -5.35 5.83
CA ILE A 116 -1.51 -6.16 5.41
C ILE A 116 -0.34 -6.12 6.43
N ASN A 117 -0.57 -5.58 7.63
CA ASN A 117 0.44 -5.34 8.66
C ASN A 117 1.68 -4.61 8.13
N LEU A 118 1.48 -3.65 7.21
CA LEU A 118 2.52 -2.74 6.81
C LEU A 118 2.67 -1.69 7.92
N LYS A 119 3.57 -1.96 8.87
CA LYS A 119 3.86 -1.09 10.00
C LYS A 119 4.65 0.13 9.54
N LEU A 120 4.08 1.32 9.76
CA LEU A 120 4.63 2.58 9.28
C LEU A 120 4.85 3.55 10.44
N THR A 121 5.98 4.24 10.43
CA THR A 121 6.31 5.29 11.42
C THR A 121 5.79 6.67 11.01
N THR A 122 5.38 6.82 9.75
CA THR A 122 4.86 8.06 9.17
C THR A 122 3.51 7.80 8.53
N GLN A 123 2.77 8.87 8.18
CA GLN A 123 1.51 8.76 7.46
C GLN A 123 1.63 7.84 6.23
N PRO A 124 0.74 6.84 6.05
CA PRO A 124 0.78 5.90 4.94
C PRO A 124 0.56 6.60 3.62
N LYS A 125 1.62 6.67 2.80
CA LYS A 125 1.55 7.21 1.43
C LYS A 125 1.80 6.09 0.44
N LYS A 126 0.82 5.78 -0.42
CA LYS A 126 0.94 4.68 -1.40
C LYS A 126 2.20 4.81 -2.27
N GLN A 127 2.55 6.03 -2.67
CA GLN A 127 3.73 6.34 -3.49
C GLN A 127 5.06 6.03 -2.79
N LYS A 128 5.08 6.07 -1.46
CA LYS A 128 6.25 5.74 -0.65
C LYS A 128 6.46 4.22 -0.58
N HIS A 129 5.39 3.43 -0.63
CA HIS A 129 5.44 2.00 -0.32
C HIS A 129 5.26 1.08 -1.52
N LEU A 130 4.34 1.39 -2.44
CA LEU A 130 4.16 0.64 -3.68
C LEU A 130 5.30 0.99 -4.62
N LYS A 131 6.21 0.05 -4.87
CA LYS A 131 7.47 0.33 -5.59
C LYS A 131 7.65 -0.42 -6.88
N TYR A 132 7.04 -1.58 -7.05
CA TYR A 132 7.28 -2.42 -8.22
C TYR A 132 5.97 -2.96 -8.78
N TYR A 133 5.85 -3.01 -10.09
CA TYR A 133 4.91 -3.94 -10.72
C TYR A 133 5.46 -5.36 -10.56
N LEU A 134 4.57 -6.34 -10.48
CA LEU A 134 4.93 -7.74 -10.42
C LEU A 134 4.46 -8.45 -11.69
N VAL A 135 5.29 -9.33 -12.21
CA VAL A 135 5.07 -10.03 -13.47
C VAL A 135 5.29 -11.52 -13.30
N ARG A 136 4.57 -12.35 -14.05
CA ARG A 136 4.86 -13.78 -14.12
C ARG A 136 5.99 -14.01 -15.12
N ASN A 137 7.00 -14.79 -14.71
CA ASN A 137 8.09 -15.18 -15.59
C ASN A 137 7.65 -16.33 -16.53
N ALA A 138 8.57 -16.83 -17.36
CA ALA A 138 8.30 -17.92 -18.31
C ALA A 138 7.83 -19.23 -17.63
N GLN A 139 8.20 -19.44 -16.37
CA GLN A 139 7.78 -20.58 -15.54
C GLN A 139 6.45 -20.32 -14.81
N GLY A 140 5.81 -19.17 -15.06
CA GLY A 140 4.56 -18.78 -14.42
C GLY A 140 4.70 -18.24 -12.99
N ALA A 141 5.92 -18.19 -12.44
CA ALA A 141 6.19 -17.68 -11.10
C ALA A 141 6.17 -16.15 -11.07
N LEU A 142 5.55 -15.59 -10.03
CA LEU A 142 5.51 -14.15 -9.80
C LEU A 142 6.89 -13.64 -9.38
N THR A 143 7.35 -12.62 -10.08
CA THR A 143 8.68 -12.02 -9.90
C THR A 143 8.58 -10.49 -9.88
N LYS A 144 9.65 -9.88 -9.37
CA LYS A 144 9.79 -8.42 -9.32
C LYS A 144 9.96 -7.87 -10.75
N GLY A 145 9.03 -6.99 -11.16
CA GLY A 145 9.06 -6.31 -12.44
C GLY A 145 9.63 -4.88 -12.35
N SER A 146 9.16 -4.01 -13.24
CA SER A 146 9.56 -2.61 -13.35
C SER A 146 9.20 -1.80 -12.10
N ILE A 147 9.98 -0.74 -11.85
CA ILE A 147 9.70 0.22 -10.78
C ILE A 147 8.46 1.04 -11.16
N ILE A 148 7.57 1.25 -10.19
CA ILE A 148 6.45 2.18 -10.34
C ILE A 148 7.01 3.61 -10.28
N CYS A 149 6.91 4.33 -11.40
CA CYS A 149 7.37 5.71 -11.50
C CYS A 149 6.33 6.65 -10.92
N TRP A 150 6.45 7.02 -9.64
CA TRP A 150 5.59 8.06 -9.06
C TRP A 150 6.19 9.43 -9.38
N LYS A 151 5.81 10.03 -10.52
CA LYS A 151 6.11 11.45 -10.75
C LYS A 151 5.01 12.26 -10.09
N GLY A 152 5.37 12.90 -8.99
CA GLY A 152 4.58 13.94 -8.32
C GLY A 152 5.12 15.29 -8.71
#